data_AF-A0A955G138-F1
#
_entry.id   AF-A0A955G138-F1
#
_cell.length_a   1.000
_cell.length_b   1.000
_cell.length_c   1.000
_cell.angle_alpha   90.00
_cell.angle_beta   90.00
_cell.angle_gamma   90.00
#
_symmetry.space_group_name_H-M   'P 1'
#
loop_
_entity.id
_entity.type
_entity.pdbx_description
1 polymer ?
#
loop_
_entity_poly.entity_id
_entity_poly.type
_entity_poly.pdbx_seq_one_letter_code
_entity_poly.pdbx_strand_id
1 'polypeptide(L)'
;MGLISWLQGRRDDKLDTHQAGLNVIEKFGENLTPNMRALRLAMRVADIMLSMGVAANSVVSRALDITESYCEKPVHIDITSNIIFLSQIRGVDKEPLTLIRPMTERDINYVTLRNVQSLVHRIKEGKLPLDEAEKHLDDIMNNQHQYPTWWTSLSGGVVVAGVTLFYSSSPLAILAGFLIGVVVDRMLYSTERNAVPPFFRQIVVAMTMTLFAAVVHMVATGIGGDWLALNPSLIVVAGIVLLASGMAIVSSMQDAIEEY
;
A
#
# COMPACT_ATOMS: atom_id res chain seq x y z
N MET A 1 -40.70 -7.72 -57.15
CA MET A 1 -40.08 -6.89 -56.09
C MET A 1 -40.71 -7.16 -54.72
N GLY A 2 -41.01 -8.43 -54.36
CA GLY A 2 -41.78 -8.77 -53.14
C GLY A 2 -41.07 -9.75 -52.17
N LEU A 3 -40.17 -10.60 -52.68
CA LEU A 3 -39.47 -11.60 -51.86
C LEU A 3 -38.41 -11.00 -50.91
N ILE A 4 -37.81 -9.87 -51.28
CA ILE A 4 -36.81 -9.18 -50.45
C ILE A 4 -37.50 -8.48 -49.26
N SER A 5 -38.70 -7.91 -49.46
CA SER A 5 -39.47 -7.26 -48.39
C SER A 5 -39.93 -8.25 -47.29
N TRP A 6 -40.23 -9.50 -47.67
CA TRP A 6 -40.66 -10.54 -46.73
C TRP A 6 -39.52 -11.06 -45.85
N LEU A 7 -38.30 -11.11 -46.39
CA LEU A 7 -37.10 -11.45 -45.62
C LEU A 7 -36.63 -10.31 -44.72
N GLN A 8 -36.93 -9.05 -45.08
CA GLN A 8 -36.62 -7.88 -44.27
C GLN A 8 -37.54 -7.80 -43.04
N GLY A 9 -38.87 -7.92 -43.23
CA GLY A 9 -39.81 -7.89 -42.11
C GLY A 9 -39.62 -8.99 -41.06
N ARG A 10 -39.18 -10.18 -41.47
CA ARG A 10 -38.88 -11.29 -40.54
C ARG A 10 -37.53 -11.15 -39.82
N ARG A 11 -36.64 -10.31 -40.35
CA ARG A 11 -35.36 -9.96 -39.73
C ARG A 11 -35.55 -8.80 -38.74
N ASP A 12 -36.39 -7.84 -39.09
CA ASP A 12 -36.73 -6.70 -38.23
C ASP A 12 -37.57 -7.13 -37.01
N ASP A 13 -38.55 -8.03 -37.19
CA ASP A 13 -39.33 -8.60 -36.07
C ASP A 13 -38.48 -9.39 -35.06
N LYS A 14 -37.39 -10.03 -35.54
CA LYS A 14 -36.38 -10.69 -34.68
C LYS A 14 -35.40 -9.71 -34.03
N LEU A 15 -35.11 -8.58 -34.67
CA LEU A 15 -34.27 -7.52 -34.09
C LEU A 15 -35.04 -6.74 -33.02
N ASP A 16 -36.33 -6.51 -33.23
CA ASP A 16 -37.22 -5.83 -32.29
C ASP A 16 -37.53 -6.69 -31.05
N THR A 17 -37.68 -8.02 -31.19
CA THR A 17 -37.80 -8.92 -30.03
C THR A 17 -36.50 -9.03 -29.23
N HIS A 18 -35.33 -8.94 -29.89
CA HIS A 18 -34.04 -8.88 -29.19
C HIS A 18 -33.76 -7.51 -28.56
N GLN A 19 -34.26 -6.41 -29.13
CA GLN A 19 -34.13 -5.06 -28.57
C GLN A 19 -35.14 -4.78 -27.44
N ALA A 20 -36.34 -5.35 -27.48
CA ALA A 20 -37.31 -5.24 -26.39
C ALA A 20 -36.80 -5.92 -25.10
N GLY A 21 -35.99 -6.98 -25.20
CA GLY A 21 -35.31 -7.62 -24.06
C GLY A 21 -34.04 -6.88 -23.59
N LEU A 22 -33.43 -6.04 -24.44
CA LEU A 22 -32.24 -5.25 -24.09
C LEU A 22 -32.59 -3.97 -23.31
N ASN A 23 -33.81 -3.46 -23.44
CA ASN A 23 -34.32 -2.38 -22.59
C ASN A 23 -34.68 -2.85 -21.16
N VAL A 24 -34.62 -4.16 -20.89
CA VAL A 24 -34.76 -4.78 -19.56
C VAL A 24 -33.39 -5.14 -18.97
N ILE A 25 -32.29 -4.59 -19.51
CA ILE A 25 -31.15 -4.31 -18.63
C ILE A 25 -31.62 -3.15 -17.75
N GLU A 26 -32.36 -3.51 -16.69
CA GLU A 26 -32.59 -2.69 -15.52
C GLU A 26 -31.29 -1.91 -15.29
N LYS A 27 -31.36 -0.57 -15.28
CA LYS A 27 -30.24 0.28 -14.85
C LYS A 27 -29.89 -0.15 -13.41
N PHE A 28 -29.07 -1.19 -13.28
CA PHE A 28 -28.54 -1.67 -12.01
C PHE A 28 -27.63 -0.58 -11.48
N GLY A 29 -28.18 0.33 -10.67
CA GLY A 29 -27.35 1.20 -9.84
C GLY A 29 -27.63 2.68 -9.91
N GLU A 30 -28.88 3.12 -9.74
CA GLU A 30 -29.05 4.44 -9.09
C GLU A 30 -28.89 4.33 -7.57
N ASN A 31 -29.28 3.20 -6.95
CA ASN A 31 -29.01 2.93 -5.54
C ASN A 31 -28.59 1.46 -5.33
N LEU A 32 -27.35 1.26 -4.85
CA LEU A 32 -26.88 -0.05 -4.43
C LEU A 32 -27.70 -0.54 -3.23
N THR A 33 -27.99 -1.84 -3.16
CA THR A 33 -28.64 -2.41 -1.98
C THR A 33 -27.75 -2.17 -0.74
N PRO A 34 -28.32 -1.99 0.46
CA PRO A 34 -27.54 -1.76 1.69
C PRO A 34 -26.49 -2.86 1.93
N ASN A 35 -26.85 -4.11 1.62
CA ASN A 35 -25.94 -5.24 1.72
C ASN A 35 -24.77 -5.16 0.70
N MET A 36 -25.04 -4.72 -0.54
CA MET A 36 -23.97 -4.51 -1.53
C MET A 36 -23.04 -3.36 -1.14
N ARG A 37 -23.59 -2.31 -0.51
CA ARG A 37 -22.82 -1.19 0.05
C ARG A 37 -21.90 -1.65 1.18
N ALA A 38 -22.41 -2.43 2.12
CA ALA A 38 -21.64 -3.04 3.21
C ALA A 38 -20.49 -3.93 2.69
N LEU A 39 -20.77 -4.80 1.71
CA LEU A 39 -19.74 -5.63 1.07
C LEU A 39 -18.67 -4.80 0.37
N ARG A 40 -19.04 -3.70 -0.30
CA ARG A 40 -18.08 -2.77 -0.93
C ARG A 40 -17.25 -2.01 0.09
N LEU A 41 -17.85 -1.62 1.23
CA LEU A 41 -17.15 -1.00 2.33
C LEU A 41 -16.08 -1.95 2.90
N ALA A 42 -16.47 -3.19 3.22
CA ALA A 42 -15.54 -4.22 3.68
C ALA A 42 -14.42 -4.48 2.67
N MET A 43 -14.75 -4.59 1.37
CA MET A 43 -13.77 -4.75 0.29
C MET A 43 -12.79 -3.58 0.21
N ARG A 44 -13.27 -2.33 0.30
CA ARG A 44 -12.41 -1.14 0.25
C ARG A 44 -11.49 -1.08 1.46
N VAL A 45 -12.00 -1.36 2.66
CA VAL A 45 -11.18 -1.41 3.87
C VAL A 45 -10.12 -2.49 3.73
N ALA A 46 -10.47 -3.68 3.23
CA ALA A 46 -9.51 -4.75 2.99
C ALA A 46 -8.42 -4.35 1.98
N ASP A 47 -8.78 -3.76 0.84
CA ASP A 47 -7.82 -3.23 -0.16
C ASP A 47 -6.88 -2.19 0.46
N ILE A 48 -7.42 -1.23 1.22
CA ILE A 48 -6.62 -0.19 1.86
C ILE A 48 -5.64 -0.80 2.86
N MET A 49 -6.10 -1.70 3.73
CA MET A 49 -5.27 -2.30 4.77
C MET A 49 -4.18 -3.21 4.20
N LEU A 50 -4.50 -4.06 3.21
CA LEU A 50 -3.49 -4.88 2.54
C LEU A 50 -2.50 -4.01 1.78
N SER A 51 -2.97 -2.95 1.11
CA SER A 51 -2.09 -2.02 0.40
C SER A 51 -1.11 -1.26 1.29
N MET A 52 -1.39 -1.21 2.60
CA MET A 52 -0.50 -0.62 3.60
C MET A 52 0.33 -1.68 4.36
N GLY A 53 0.33 -2.94 3.90
CA GLY A 53 1.15 -4.02 4.45
C GLY A 53 0.62 -4.65 5.73
N VAL A 54 -0.70 -4.63 5.97
CA VAL A 54 -1.28 -5.40 7.07
C VAL A 54 -1.42 -6.87 6.70
N ALA A 55 -1.04 -7.74 7.63
CA ALA A 55 -1.23 -9.19 7.58
C ALA A 55 -2.61 -9.61 7.05
N ALA A 56 -2.64 -10.56 6.12
CA ALA A 56 -3.87 -11.01 5.47
C ALA A 56 -4.90 -11.55 6.49
N ASN A 57 -4.46 -12.33 7.48
CA ASN A 57 -5.31 -12.85 8.55
C ASN A 57 -6.05 -11.73 9.32
N SER A 58 -5.32 -10.68 9.67
CA SER A 58 -5.81 -9.53 10.42
C SER A 58 -6.76 -8.69 9.57
N VAL A 59 -6.50 -8.59 8.27
CA VAL A 59 -7.42 -7.94 7.33
C VAL A 59 -8.71 -8.73 7.20
N VAL A 60 -8.65 -10.06 7.06
CA VAL A 60 -9.84 -10.92 7.00
C VAL A 60 -10.70 -10.75 8.26
N SER A 61 -10.10 -10.81 9.46
CA SER A 61 -10.85 -10.62 10.71
C SER A 61 -11.53 -9.25 10.78
N ARG A 62 -10.85 -8.19 10.35
CA ARG A 62 -11.42 -6.82 10.35
C ARG A 62 -12.50 -6.61 9.29
N ALA A 63 -12.35 -7.23 8.12
CA ALA A 63 -13.36 -7.20 7.09
C ALA A 63 -14.59 -8.00 7.51
N LEU A 64 -14.39 -9.14 8.21
CA LEU A 64 -15.47 -9.90 8.84
C LEU A 64 -16.21 -9.07 9.88
N ASP A 65 -15.51 -8.36 10.78
CA ASP A 65 -16.12 -7.46 11.77
C ASP A 65 -17.10 -6.44 11.11
N ILE A 66 -16.75 -5.91 9.93
CA ILE A 66 -17.62 -5.00 9.17
C ILE A 66 -18.83 -5.75 8.61
N THR A 67 -18.61 -6.91 7.99
CA THR A 67 -19.71 -7.69 7.39
C THR A 67 -20.66 -8.25 8.43
N GLU A 68 -20.17 -8.65 9.60
CA GLU A 68 -21.02 -9.12 10.71
C GLU A 68 -21.85 -7.98 11.32
N SER A 69 -21.34 -6.74 11.25
CA SER A 69 -22.06 -5.56 11.75
C SER A 69 -23.15 -5.08 10.80
N TYR A 70 -22.97 -5.21 9.48
CA TYR A 70 -23.87 -4.60 8.48
C TYR A 70 -24.57 -5.58 7.53
N CYS A 71 -24.07 -6.81 7.37
CA CYS A 71 -24.67 -7.80 6.49
C CYS A 71 -25.55 -8.77 7.29
N GLU A 72 -26.66 -9.20 6.69
CA GLU A 72 -27.58 -10.15 7.33
C GLU A 72 -27.07 -11.61 7.31
N LYS A 73 -26.18 -11.93 6.37
CA LYS A 73 -25.70 -13.29 6.12
C LYS A 73 -24.18 -13.35 6.18
N PRO A 74 -23.62 -14.49 6.65
CA PRO A 74 -22.18 -14.67 6.73
C PRO A 74 -21.54 -14.52 5.35
N VAL A 75 -20.40 -13.85 5.33
CA VAL A 75 -19.61 -13.60 4.14
C VAL A 75 -18.31 -14.37 4.25
N HIS A 76 -17.95 -15.10 3.20
CA HIS A 76 -16.65 -15.74 3.10
C HIS A 76 -15.66 -14.78 2.45
N ILE A 77 -14.52 -14.56 3.12
CA ILE A 77 -13.45 -13.69 2.64
C ILE A 77 -12.21 -14.52 2.47
N ASP A 78 -11.63 -14.47 1.27
CA ASP A 78 -10.37 -15.11 0.96
C ASP A 78 -9.42 -14.11 0.32
N ILE A 79 -8.14 -14.20 0.66
CA ILE A 79 -7.09 -13.34 0.11
C ILE A 79 -6.02 -14.27 -0.43
N THR A 80 -5.93 -14.33 -1.76
CA THR A 80 -4.95 -15.16 -2.46
C THR A 80 -4.03 -14.25 -3.26
N SER A 81 -2.74 -14.27 -2.94
CA SER A 81 -1.71 -13.41 -3.54
C SER A 81 -2.07 -11.92 -3.40
N ASN A 82 -2.51 -11.27 -4.48
CA ASN A 82 -2.87 -9.85 -4.50
C ASN A 82 -4.35 -9.65 -4.89
N ILE A 83 -5.18 -10.66 -4.68
CA ILE A 83 -6.61 -10.64 -5.04
C ILE A 83 -7.44 -10.91 -3.79
N ILE A 84 -8.44 -10.06 -3.58
CA ILE A 84 -9.42 -10.17 -2.50
C ILE A 84 -10.72 -10.75 -3.07
N PHE A 85 -11.17 -11.85 -2.49
CA PHE A 85 -12.44 -12.50 -2.77
C PHE A 85 -13.40 -12.29 -1.60
N LEU A 86 -14.60 -11.80 -1.89
CA LEU A 86 -15.69 -11.66 -0.92
C LEU A 86 -16.91 -12.34 -1.53
N SER A 87 -17.39 -13.41 -0.93
CA SER A 87 -18.55 -14.17 -1.42
C SER A 87 -19.60 -14.33 -0.33
N GLN A 88 -20.83 -13.94 -0.63
CA GLN A 88 -21.96 -14.09 0.29
C GLN A 88 -23.05 -14.94 -0.35
N ILE A 89 -23.43 -16.02 0.34
CA ILE A 89 -24.51 -16.92 -0.08
C ILE A 89 -25.85 -16.26 0.25
N ARG A 90 -26.74 -16.14 -0.74
CA ARG A 90 -28.04 -15.47 -0.58
C ARG A 90 -29.22 -16.42 -0.32
N GLY A 91 -28.92 -17.66 0.03
CA GLY A 91 -29.91 -18.73 0.21
C GLY A 91 -29.92 -19.67 -0.99
N VAL A 92 -30.96 -20.50 -1.10
CA VAL A 92 -31.09 -21.46 -2.20
C VAL A 92 -31.67 -20.80 -3.46
N ASP A 93 -32.51 -19.76 -3.29
CA ASP A 93 -33.29 -19.17 -4.38
C ASP A 93 -32.61 -17.99 -5.09
N LYS A 94 -31.40 -17.61 -4.68
CA LYS A 94 -30.68 -16.44 -5.23
C LYS A 94 -29.22 -16.77 -5.45
N GLU A 95 -28.66 -16.28 -6.54
CA GLU A 95 -27.25 -16.41 -6.85
C GLU A 95 -26.39 -15.75 -5.75
N PRO A 96 -25.21 -16.33 -5.44
CA PRO A 96 -24.28 -15.71 -4.51
C PRO A 96 -23.78 -14.37 -5.04
N LEU A 97 -23.54 -13.43 -4.14
CA LEU A 97 -22.85 -12.18 -4.49
C LEU A 97 -21.36 -12.36 -4.25
N THR A 98 -20.60 -12.38 -5.34
CA THR A 98 -19.14 -12.46 -5.29
C THR A 98 -18.55 -11.16 -5.80
N LEU A 99 -17.71 -10.53 -4.98
CA LEU A 99 -16.84 -9.44 -5.36
C LEU A 99 -15.41 -9.95 -5.47
N ILE A 100 -14.72 -9.52 -6.52
CA ILE A 100 -13.31 -9.81 -6.74
C ILE A 100 -12.64 -8.47 -7.00
N ARG A 101 -11.55 -8.19 -6.26
CA ARG A 101 -10.77 -6.98 -6.45
C ARG A 101 -9.28 -7.29 -6.35
N PRO A 102 -8.50 -7.03 -7.41
CA PRO A 102 -7.05 -6.99 -7.28
C PRO A 102 -6.68 -5.78 -6.40
N MET A 103 -5.80 -6.01 -5.43
CA MET A 103 -5.25 -4.95 -4.61
C MET A 103 -4.38 -4.04 -5.47
N THR A 104 -4.43 -2.74 -5.16
CA THR A 104 -3.54 -1.74 -5.77
C THR A 104 -2.40 -1.46 -4.78
N GLU A 105 -1.16 -1.51 -5.25
CA GLU A 105 -0.01 -1.07 -4.45
C GLU A 105 -0.16 0.42 -4.08
N ARG A 106 0.09 0.75 -2.81
CA ARG A 106 0.05 2.12 -2.29
C ARG A 106 1.24 2.34 -1.36
N ASP A 107 1.66 3.59 -1.24
CA ASP A 107 2.64 3.95 -0.20
C ASP A 107 2.01 3.76 1.19
N ILE A 108 2.80 3.22 2.11
CA ILE A 108 2.35 2.94 3.47
C ILE A 108 2.18 4.26 4.23
N ASN A 109 0.95 4.56 4.63
CA ASN A 109 0.64 5.69 5.50
C ASN A 109 0.05 5.20 6.84
N TYR A 110 0.88 5.18 7.88
CA TYR A 110 0.48 4.71 9.21
C TYR A 110 -0.60 5.56 9.89
N VAL A 111 -0.71 6.85 9.55
CA VAL A 111 -1.79 7.71 10.07
C VAL A 111 -3.11 7.28 9.45
N THR A 112 -3.15 7.12 8.13
CA THR A 112 -4.33 6.63 7.42
C THR A 112 -4.70 5.22 7.89
N LEU A 113 -3.71 4.33 8.03
CA LEU A 113 -3.94 2.98 8.54
C LEU A 113 -4.57 3.01 9.93
N ARG A 114 -4.00 3.77 10.87
CA ARG A 114 -4.56 3.93 12.23
C ARG A 114 -6.00 4.42 12.20
N ASN A 115 -6.31 5.40 11.35
CA ASN A 115 -7.65 5.96 11.24
C ASN A 115 -8.64 4.93 10.69
N VAL A 116 -8.27 4.16 9.66
CA VAL A 116 -9.09 3.06 9.14
C VAL A 116 -9.29 1.99 10.20
N GLN A 117 -8.24 1.60 10.90
CA GLN A 117 -8.32 0.60 11.97
C GLN A 117 -9.24 1.06 13.12
N SER A 118 -9.21 2.35 13.46
CA SER A 118 -10.11 2.95 14.44
C SER A 118 -11.56 2.99 13.94
N LEU A 119 -11.79 3.28 12.65
CA LEU A 119 -13.11 3.22 12.03
C LEU A 119 -13.71 1.82 12.13
N VAL A 120 -12.95 0.77 11.76
CA VAL A 120 -13.40 -0.63 11.90
C VAL A 120 -13.76 -0.96 13.35
N HIS A 121 -12.94 -0.52 14.30
CA HIS A 121 -13.23 -0.75 15.72
C HIS A 121 -14.56 -0.11 16.14
N ARG A 122 -14.83 1.13 15.73
CA ARG A 122 -16.11 1.81 16.03
C ARG A 122 -17.30 1.15 15.33
N ILE A 123 -17.12 0.60 14.14
CA ILE A 123 -18.14 -0.20 13.42
C ILE A 123 -18.49 -1.44 14.24
N LYS A 124 -17.47 -2.20 14.67
CA LYS A 124 -17.65 -3.42 15.49
C LYS A 124 -18.40 -3.16 16.80
N GLU A 125 -18.18 -2.00 17.42
CA GLU A 125 -18.90 -1.60 18.63
C GLU A 125 -20.37 -1.20 18.37
N GLY A 126 -20.85 -1.24 17.12
CA GLY A 126 -22.20 -0.87 16.73
C GLY A 126 -22.47 0.64 16.81
N LYS A 127 -21.42 1.47 16.85
CA LYS A 127 -21.53 2.92 17.10
C LYS A 127 -21.74 3.76 15.85
N LEU A 128 -21.73 3.17 14.64
CA LEU A 128 -21.93 3.90 13.38
C LEU A 128 -22.95 3.22 12.46
N PRO A 129 -23.90 3.97 11.88
CA PRO A 129 -24.67 3.49 10.75
C PRO A 129 -23.81 3.40 9.47
N LEU A 130 -24.22 2.56 8.52
CA LEU A 130 -23.48 2.30 7.28
C LEU A 130 -23.17 3.57 6.49
N ASP A 131 -24.14 4.49 6.38
CA ASP A 131 -23.97 5.75 5.64
C ASP A 131 -22.87 6.64 6.23
N GLU A 132 -22.74 6.68 7.56
CA GLU A 132 -21.69 7.43 8.24
C GLU A 132 -20.33 6.73 8.16
N ALA A 133 -20.32 5.40 8.17
CA ALA A 133 -19.09 4.63 8.01
C ALA A 133 -18.48 4.82 6.62
N GLU A 134 -19.30 4.83 5.57
CA GLU A 134 -18.85 5.13 4.20
C GLU A 134 -18.29 6.55 4.10
N LYS A 135 -18.99 7.55 4.63
CA LYS A 135 -18.51 8.95 4.65
C LYS A 135 -17.19 9.10 5.40
N HIS A 136 -17.07 8.52 6.60
CA HIS A 136 -15.81 8.57 7.35
C HIS A 136 -14.66 7.92 6.58
N LEU A 137 -14.91 6.80 5.90
CA LEU A 137 -13.87 6.17 5.10
C LEU A 137 -13.43 7.08 3.94
N ASP A 138 -14.37 7.68 3.23
CA ASP A 138 -14.08 8.62 2.14
C ASP A 138 -13.34 9.87 2.67
N ASP A 139 -13.70 10.40 3.84
CA ASP A 139 -13.00 11.52 4.48
C ASP A 139 -11.55 11.17 4.84
N ILE A 140 -11.32 9.96 5.37
CA ILE A 140 -9.96 9.47 5.66
C ILE A 140 -9.15 9.35 4.36
N MET A 141 -9.77 8.89 3.27
CA MET A 141 -9.11 8.75 1.97
C MET A 141 -8.84 10.10 1.29
N ASN A 142 -9.71 11.09 1.48
CA ASN A 142 -9.56 12.42 0.90
C ASN A 142 -8.56 13.29 1.67
N ASN A 143 -8.46 13.10 2.99
CA ASN A 143 -7.61 13.91 3.86
C ASN A 143 -6.40 13.13 4.40
N GLN A 144 -5.64 12.54 3.47
CA GLN A 144 -4.41 11.82 3.82
C GLN A 144 -3.35 12.81 4.32
N HIS A 145 -2.94 12.61 5.57
CA HIS A 145 -1.87 13.41 6.16
C HIS A 145 -0.54 13.03 5.50
N GLN A 146 0.10 14.00 4.86
CA GLN A 146 1.43 13.86 4.29
C GLN A 146 2.42 14.65 5.13
N TYR A 147 3.46 13.99 5.64
CA TYR A 147 4.56 14.67 6.30
C TYR A 147 5.37 15.44 5.26
N PRO A 148 5.89 16.63 5.60
CA PRO A 148 6.72 17.37 4.67
C PRO A 148 8.04 16.62 4.45
N THR A 149 8.51 16.58 3.21
CA THR A 149 9.65 15.75 2.78
C THR A 149 10.96 16.10 3.46
N TRP A 150 11.09 17.30 4.06
CA TRP A 150 12.28 17.65 4.82
C TRP A 150 12.36 16.91 6.16
N TRP A 151 11.21 16.60 6.78
CA TRP A 151 11.15 15.84 8.03
C TRP A 151 11.54 14.38 7.80
N THR A 152 11.10 13.78 6.69
CA THR A 152 11.50 12.42 6.33
C THR A 152 13.00 12.34 6.09
N SER A 153 13.58 13.28 5.34
CA SER A 153 15.04 13.30 5.13
C SER A 153 15.85 13.57 6.40
N LEU A 154 15.35 14.42 7.31
CA LEU A 154 15.99 14.61 8.61
C LEU A 154 16.01 13.30 9.41
N SER A 155 14.90 12.55 9.42
CA SER A 155 14.81 11.27 10.12
C SER A 155 15.77 10.22 9.55
N GLY A 156 15.91 10.15 8.22
CA GLY A 156 16.89 9.28 7.56
C GLY A 156 18.33 9.63 7.97
N GLY A 157 18.67 10.92 8.00
CA GLY A 157 19.95 11.39 8.52
C GLY A 157 20.21 10.98 9.97
N VAL A 158 19.20 11.09 10.85
CA VAL A 158 19.31 10.70 12.27
C VAL A 158 19.60 9.20 12.41
N VAL A 159 18.95 8.34 11.60
CA VAL A 159 19.22 6.89 11.62
C VAL A 159 20.69 6.61 11.28
N VAL A 160 21.22 7.23 10.23
CA VAL A 160 22.64 7.05 9.82
C VAL A 160 23.60 7.58 10.90
N ALA A 161 23.27 8.71 11.51
CA ALA A 161 24.04 9.26 12.63
C ALA A 161 24.06 8.30 13.83
N GLY A 162 22.93 7.69 14.16
CA GLY A 162 22.80 6.69 15.22
C GLY A 162 23.62 5.43 14.96
N VAL A 163 23.60 4.90 13.73
CA VAL A 163 24.46 3.78 13.33
C VAL A 163 25.93 4.16 13.44
N THR A 164 26.30 5.35 12.97
CA THR A 164 27.68 5.85 13.04
C THR A 164 28.18 5.96 14.48
N LEU A 165 27.32 6.35 15.41
CA LEU A 165 27.63 6.47 16.84
C LEU A 165 28.03 5.12 17.47
N PHE A 166 27.50 4.00 17.00
CA PHE A 166 27.91 2.67 17.49
C PHE A 166 29.36 2.30 17.13
N TYR A 167 29.86 2.81 15.99
CA TYR A 167 31.18 2.48 15.47
C TYR A 167 32.23 3.56 15.72
N SER A 168 31.81 4.79 15.98
CA SER A 168 32.70 5.94 16.18
C SER A 168 32.21 6.85 17.29
N SER A 169 33.12 7.25 18.17
CA SER A 169 32.86 8.23 19.23
C SER A 169 33.18 9.68 18.81
N SER A 170 33.62 9.89 17.56
CA SER A 170 33.96 11.23 17.07
C SER A 170 32.70 12.02 16.70
N PRO A 171 32.47 13.21 17.29
CA PRO A 171 31.32 14.05 16.93
C PRO A 171 31.31 14.44 15.45
N LEU A 172 32.49 14.61 14.85
CA LEU A 172 32.64 14.96 13.44
C LEU A 172 32.24 13.79 12.53
N ALA A 173 32.55 12.55 12.93
CA ALA A 173 32.10 11.34 12.22
C ALA A 173 30.58 11.25 12.18
N ILE A 174 29.94 11.50 13.33
CA ILE A 174 28.48 11.45 13.48
C ILE A 174 27.82 12.52 12.60
N LEU A 175 28.35 13.75 12.59
CA LEU A 175 27.84 14.83 11.74
C LEU A 175 28.02 14.52 10.24
N ALA A 176 29.17 13.96 9.86
CA ALA A 176 29.42 13.54 8.49
C ALA A 176 28.44 12.42 8.06
N GLY A 177 28.24 11.42 8.91
CA GLY A 177 27.25 10.36 8.69
C GLY A 177 25.84 10.89 8.54
N PHE A 178 25.43 11.84 9.39
CA PHE A 178 24.14 12.53 9.28
C PHE A 178 23.97 13.20 7.90
N LEU A 179 24.95 13.99 7.46
CA LEU A 179 24.89 14.69 6.17
C LEU A 179 24.87 13.73 4.99
N ILE A 180 25.67 12.67 5.02
CA ILE A 180 25.66 11.62 3.99
C ILE A 180 24.28 10.96 3.94
N GLY A 181 23.69 10.63 5.10
CA GLY A 181 22.35 10.07 5.19
C GLY A 181 21.28 10.95 4.56
N VAL A 182 21.29 12.26 4.86
CA VAL A 182 20.37 13.22 4.25
C VAL A 182 20.54 13.31 2.73
N VAL A 183 21.77 13.30 2.23
CA VAL A 183 22.06 13.36 0.78
C VAL A 183 21.56 12.09 0.08
N VAL A 184 21.82 10.92 0.67
CA VAL A 184 21.38 9.64 0.12
C VAL A 184 19.85 9.54 0.10
N ASP A 185 19.19 9.92 1.19
CA ASP A 185 17.72 9.95 1.26
C ASP A 185 17.13 10.88 0.19
N ARG A 186 17.72 12.07 0.03
CA ARG A 186 17.27 13.05 -0.96
C ARG A 186 17.46 12.57 -2.41
N MET A 187 18.53 11.81 -2.65
CA MET A 187 18.82 11.18 -3.95
C MET A 187 17.84 10.04 -4.24
N LEU A 188 17.51 9.23 -3.24
CA LEU A 188 16.51 8.17 -3.35
C LEU A 188 15.13 8.76 -3.68
N TYR A 189 14.68 9.77 -2.93
CA TYR A 189 13.43 10.49 -3.18
C TYR A 189 13.36 11.07 -4.60
N SER A 190 14.47 11.62 -5.12
CA SER A 190 14.51 12.12 -6.49
C SER A 190 14.37 11.01 -7.54
N THR A 191 14.87 9.82 -7.25
CA THR A 191 14.81 8.66 -8.13
C THR A 191 13.42 8.04 -8.14
N GLU A 192 12.73 8.08 -6.99
CA GLU A 192 11.33 7.66 -6.85
C GLU A 192 10.37 8.51 -7.69
N ARG A 193 10.60 9.82 -7.72
CA ARG A 193 9.81 10.74 -8.55
C ARG A 193 9.90 10.43 -10.04
N ASN A 194 10.95 9.75 -10.48
CA ASN A 194 11.16 9.36 -11.87
C ASN A 194 10.61 7.95 -12.19
N ALA A 195 9.81 7.35 -11.30
CA ALA A 195 9.18 6.04 -11.46
C ALA A 195 10.18 4.90 -11.76
N VAL A 196 11.39 5.00 -11.22
CA VAL A 196 12.43 3.98 -11.40
C VAL A 196 12.09 2.74 -10.55
N PRO A 197 12.11 1.52 -11.13
CA PRO A 197 11.81 0.30 -10.38
C PRO A 197 12.72 0.13 -9.14
N PRO A 198 12.21 -0.49 -8.04
CA PRO A 198 12.95 -0.65 -6.78
C PRO A 198 14.35 -1.25 -6.93
N PHE A 199 14.49 -2.22 -7.85
CA PHE A 199 15.76 -2.88 -8.13
C PHE A 199 16.84 -1.89 -8.61
N PHE A 200 16.52 -1.00 -9.54
CA PHE A 200 17.47 -0.01 -10.05
C PHE A 200 17.78 1.07 -9.02
N ARG A 201 16.81 1.39 -8.15
CA ARG A 201 17.04 2.30 -7.01
C ARG A 201 18.16 1.76 -6.12
N GLN A 202 18.16 0.46 -5.78
CA GLN A 202 19.21 -0.15 -4.96
C GLN A 202 20.60 -0.04 -5.60
N ILE A 203 20.71 -0.24 -6.92
CA ILE A 203 21.98 -0.08 -7.64
C ILE A 203 22.50 1.36 -7.52
N VAL A 204 21.62 2.35 -7.72
CA VAL A 204 21.98 3.77 -7.62
C VAL A 204 22.44 4.14 -6.21
N VAL A 205 21.75 3.66 -5.16
CA VAL A 205 22.17 3.90 -3.78
C VAL A 205 23.53 3.25 -3.51
N ALA A 206 23.74 2.00 -3.93
CA ALA A 206 25.01 1.30 -3.75
C ALA A 206 26.18 2.04 -4.42
N MET A 207 26.03 2.45 -5.69
CA MET A 207 27.03 3.23 -6.41
C MET A 207 27.36 4.55 -5.70
N THR A 208 26.32 5.24 -5.21
CA THR A 208 26.48 6.50 -4.49
C THR A 208 27.24 6.31 -3.18
N MET A 209 26.92 5.27 -2.42
CA MET A 209 27.65 4.94 -1.18
C MET A 209 29.11 4.61 -1.44
N THR A 210 29.42 3.81 -2.47
CA THR A 210 30.80 3.51 -2.86
C THR A 210 31.56 4.76 -3.26
N LEU A 211 30.92 5.68 -4.00
CA LEU A 211 31.53 6.95 -4.39
C LEU A 211 31.84 7.83 -3.17
N PHE A 212 30.91 7.94 -2.21
CA PHE A 212 31.15 8.66 -0.96
C PHE A 212 32.31 8.08 -0.16
N ALA A 213 32.37 6.75 -0.02
CA ALA A 213 33.48 6.09 0.65
C ALA A 213 34.83 6.38 -0.04
N ALA A 214 34.88 6.36 -1.38
CA ALA A 214 36.08 6.67 -2.14
C ALA A 214 36.52 8.14 -1.98
N VAL A 215 35.57 9.08 -2.01
CA VAL A 215 35.85 10.51 -1.80
C VAL A 215 36.38 10.77 -0.40
N VAL A 216 35.75 10.19 0.64
CA VAL A 216 36.22 10.35 2.02
C VAL A 216 37.62 9.76 2.20
N HIS A 217 37.89 8.59 1.61
CA HIS A 217 39.23 8.00 1.61
C HIS A 217 40.26 8.93 0.95
N MET A 218 39.95 9.49 -0.23
CA MET A 218 40.86 10.39 -0.94
C MET A 218 41.14 11.69 -0.17
N VAL A 219 40.13 12.24 0.50
CA VAL A 219 40.25 13.43 1.35
C VAL A 219 41.10 13.12 2.59
N ALA A 220 40.92 11.95 3.20
CA ALA A 220 41.71 11.52 4.36
C ALA A 220 43.20 11.33 4.00
N THR A 221 43.50 10.75 2.83
CA THR A 221 44.90 10.53 2.41
C THR A 221 45.57 11.75 1.78
N GLY A 222 44.81 12.63 1.12
CA GLY A 222 45.34 13.78 0.38
C GLY A 222 45.64 15.03 1.22
N ILE A 223 44.97 15.20 2.37
CA ILE A 223 45.10 16.43 3.20
C ILE A 223 46.04 16.20 4.42
N GLY A 224 46.66 15.02 4.54
CA GLY A 224 47.70 14.75 5.54
C GLY A 224 47.25 14.88 7.00
N GLY A 225 45.94 14.78 7.26
CA GLY A 225 45.36 14.98 8.57
C GLY A 225 44.83 13.68 9.17
N ASP A 226 45.61 13.07 10.06
CA ASP A 226 45.15 12.05 11.05
C ASP A 226 44.00 12.57 11.97
N TRP A 227 43.57 13.82 11.80
CA TRP A 227 42.44 14.46 12.45
C TRP A 227 41.09 13.80 12.11
N LEU A 228 40.92 13.28 10.90
CA LEU A 228 39.81 12.40 10.56
C LEU A 228 40.27 10.96 10.83
N ALA A 229 40.20 10.51 12.08
CA ALA A 229 40.29 9.08 12.43
C ALA A 229 39.03 8.32 11.93
N LEU A 230 38.62 8.58 10.68
CA LEU A 230 37.56 7.87 9.97
C LEU A 230 38.22 6.73 9.23
N ASN A 231 38.21 5.54 9.84
CA ASN A 231 38.55 4.33 9.11
C ASN A 231 37.57 4.19 7.93
N PRO A 232 38.04 4.20 6.67
CA PRO A 232 37.18 4.08 5.49
C PRO A 232 36.33 2.81 5.53
N SER A 233 36.87 1.75 6.13
CA SER A 233 36.17 0.50 6.39
C SER A 233 34.91 0.68 7.25
N LEU A 234 34.89 1.60 8.21
CA LEU A 234 33.71 1.88 9.03
C LEU A 234 32.58 2.53 8.23
N ILE A 235 32.93 3.41 7.28
CA ILE A 235 31.96 4.07 6.40
C ILE A 235 31.34 3.03 5.45
N VAL A 236 32.15 2.12 4.91
CA VAL A 236 31.68 1.03 4.06
C VAL A 236 30.80 0.06 4.86
N VAL A 237 31.20 -0.33 6.07
CA VAL A 237 30.39 -1.20 6.94
C VAL A 237 29.07 -0.54 7.32
N ALA A 238 29.08 0.75 7.70
CA ALA A 238 27.86 1.50 7.99
C ALA A 238 26.94 1.63 6.77
N GLY A 239 27.51 1.87 5.58
CA GLY A 239 26.77 1.90 4.31
C GLY A 239 26.17 0.55 3.93
N ILE A 240 26.90 -0.55 4.14
CA ILE A 240 26.40 -1.92 3.93
C ILE A 240 25.27 -2.22 4.92
N VAL A 241 25.40 -1.89 6.20
CA VAL A 241 24.34 -2.09 7.20
C VAL A 241 23.08 -1.30 6.84
N LEU A 242 23.23 -0.05 6.38
CA LEU A 242 22.12 0.78 5.92
C LEU A 242 21.43 0.19 4.67
N LEU A 243 22.20 -0.37 3.75
CA LEU A 243 21.69 -1.04 2.53
C LEU A 243 21.08 -2.41 2.83
N ALA A 244 21.64 -3.15 3.79
CA ALA A 244 21.31 -4.54 4.08
C ALA A 244 20.14 -4.70 5.05
N SER A 245 19.85 -3.72 5.91
CA SER A 245 19.01 -3.99 7.07
C SER A 245 17.97 -2.90 7.31
N GLY A 246 16.77 -3.15 6.80
CA GLY A 246 15.55 -2.52 7.27
C GLY A 246 14.35 -3.34 6.85
N MET A 247 13.90 -3.13 5.62
CA MET A 247 12.68 -3.76 5.08
C MET A 247 12.79 -5.28 4.97
N ALA A 248 13.91 -5.85 4.52
CA ALA A 248 14.04 -7.30 4.35
C ALA A 248 14.07 -8.07 5.68
N ILE A 249 14.68 -7.50 6.72
CA ILE A 249 14.68 -8.10 8.06
C ILE A 249 13.29 -7.97 8.67
N VAL A 250 12.67 -6.78 8.60
CA VAL A 250 11.33 -6.55 9.13
C VAL A 250 10.30 -7.44 8.41
N SER A 251 10.37 -7.57 7.09
CA SER A 251 9.48 -8.45 6.33
C SER A 251 9.70 -9.91 6.72
N SER A 252 10.95 -10.37 6.83
CA SER A 252 11.23 -11.76 7.24
C SER A 252 10.76 -12.06 8.68
N MET A 253 10.80 -11.07 9.57
CA MET A 253 10.29 -11.22 10.94
C MET A 253 8.75 -11.18 10.98
N GLN A 254 8.11 -10.33 10.17
CA GLN A 254 6.66 -10.30 10.03
C GLN A 254 6.15 -11.64 9.49
N ASP A 255 6.76 -12.12 8.41
CA ASP A 255 6.43 -13.42 7.83
C ASP A 255 6.59 -14.55 8.87
N ALA A 256 7.67 -14.55 9.65
CA ALA A 256 7.90 -15.57 10.69
C ALA A 256 6.91 -15.49 11.88
N ILE A 257 6.38 -14.31 12.20
CA ILE A 257 5.37 -14.12 13.26
C ILE A 257 3.97 -14.50 12.75
N GLU A 258 3.70 -14.24 11.47
CA GLU A 258 2.40 -14.46 10.84
C GLU A 258 2.20 -15.90 10.32
N GLU A 259 3.27 -16.70 10.20
CA GLU A 259 3.21 -18.12 9.80
C GLU A 259 2.65 -19.06 10.90
N TYR A 260 1.99 -18.52 11.94
CA TYR A 260 1.26 -19.27 12.97
C TYR A 260 -0.05 -18.58 13.36
#